data_AF-A0A2H0NER1-F1
#
_entry.id   AF-A0A2H0NER1-F1
#
_cell.length_a   1.000
_cell.length_b   1.000
_cell.length_c   1.000
_cell.angle_alpha   90.00
_cell.angle_beta   90.00
_cell.angle_gamma   90.00
#
_symmetry.space_group_name_H-M   'P 1'
#
loop_
_entity.id
_entity.type
_entity.pdbx_description
1 polymer ?
#
loop_
_entity_poly.entity_id
_entity_poly.type
_entity_poly.pdbx_seq_one_letter_code
_entity_poly.pdbx_strand_id
1 'polypeptide(L)'
;MTSVFERVINWNEKRYERIFNFGLANALLVEEAGELENARIIGNPIETLDAVGDITFVAIGILWKLGYSPEYIESLFEKHISKHKKPNVDIFQASLLSSYVDIADYSKLDYEIIILRKIAHLICISCVEALKDLDMFSYYLVVLRIICDSNDTKAIEKVLPDIKANINKGANYKAPTEDLESLFYQVKGLA
;
A
#
# COMPACT_ATOMS: atom_id res chain seq x y z
N MET A 1 2.64 22.26 3.10
CA MET A 1 3.35 20.96 3.08
C MET A 1 2.61 20.07 2.11
N THR A 2 3.32 19.38 1.22
CA THR A 2 2.75 18.37 0.31
C THR A 2 2.21 17.19 1.13
N SER A 3 1.01 16.70 0.84
CA SER A 3 0.44 15.56 1.57
C SER A 3 1.21 14.28 1.24
N VAL A 4 1.13 13.26 2.10
CA VAL A 4 1.83 11.99 1.83
C VAL A 4 1.29 11.32 0.57
N PHE A 5 -0.01 11.48 0.28
CA PHE A 5 -0.65 10.98 -0.93
C PHE A 5 -0.11 11.66 -2.20
N GLU A 6 0.05 12.98 -2.17
CA GLU A 6 0.69 13.73 -3.24
C GLU A 6 2.14 13.27 -3.47
N ARG A 7 2.89 12.93 -2.41
CA ARG A 7 4.26 12.39 -2.54
C ARG A 7 4.28 11.06 -3.30
N VAL A 8 3.39 10.13 -2.95
CA VAL A 8 3.28 8.84 -3.66
C VAL A 8 2.92 9.05 -5.13
N ILE A 9 2.00 9.97 -5.41
CA ILE A 9 1.58 10.30 -6.77
C ILE A 9 2.75 10.90 -7.57
N ASN A 10 3.44 11.89 -7.01
CA ASN A 10 4.61 12.51 -7.63
C ASN A 10 5.71 11.48 -7.90
N TRP A 11 5.90 10.50 -7.02
CA TRP A 11 6.85 9.41 -7.24
C TRP A 11 6.45 8.53 -8.43
N ASN A 12 5.16 8.20 -8.55
CA ASN A 12 4.62 7.42 -9.67
C ASN A 12 4.68 8.19 -11.00
N GLU A 13 4.37 9.48 -11.00
CA GLU A 13 4.45 10.36 -12.20
C GLU A 13 5.86 10.44 -12.79
N LYS A 14 6.88 10.40 -11.94
CA LYS A 14 8.28 10.37 -12.39
C LYS A 14 8.65 9.08 -13.15
N ARG A 15 7.92 7.98 -12.92
CA ARG A 15 8.27 6.62 -13.41
C ARG A 15 7.31 6.07 -14.44
N TYR A 16 6.06 6.51 -14.43
CA TYR A 16 5.00 5.96 -15.27
C TYR A 16 4.28 7.06 -16.02
N GLU A 17 3.81 6.71 -17.22
CA GLU A 17 2.65 7.40 -17.78
C GLU A 17 1.40 6.98 -17.02
N ARG A 18 0.42 7.89 -16.94
CA ARG A 18 -0.84 7.65 -16.24
C ARG A 18 -1.79 6.78 -17.07
N ILE A 19 -1.42 5.51 -17.22
CA ILE A 19 -2.16 4.51 -17.98
C ILE A 19 -2.37 3.31 -17.05
N PHE A 20 -3.64 2.94 -16.86
CA PHE A 20 -3.98 1.77 -16.05
C PHE A 20 -3.65 0.48 -16.82
N ASN A 21 -3.02 -0.46 -16.12
CA ASN A 21 -2.79 -1.82 -16.61
C ASN A 21 -3.19 -2.80 -15.51
N PHE A 22 -4.20 -3.62 -15.79
CA PHE A 22 -4.71 -4.57 -14.82
C PHE A 22 -3.67 -5.62 -14.42
N GLY A 23 -2.95 -6.20 -15.38
CA GLY A 23 -1.98 -7.26 -15.11
C GLY A 23 -0.91 -6.81 -14.13
N LEU A 24 -0.33 -5.63 -14.35
CA LEU A 24 0.64 -5.04 -13.44
C LEU A 24 0.01 -4.68 -12.09
N ALA A 25 -1.16 -4.03 -12.08
CA ALA A 25 -1.84 -3.67 -10.83
C ALA A 25 -2.08 -4.89 -9.94
N ASN A 26 -2.62 -5.97 -10.52
CA ASN A 26 -2.86 -7.22 -9.81
C ASN A 26 -1.57 -7.88 -9.32
N ALA A 27 -0.53 -7.93 -10.17
CA ALA A 27 0.75 -8.52 -9.80
C ALA A 27 1.39 -7.79 -8.60
N LEU A 28 1.39 -6.46 -8.61
CA LEU A 28 1.93 -5.67 -7.51
C LEU A 28 1.15 -5.92 -6.22
N LEU A 29 -0.18 -5.90 -6.26
CA LEU A 29 -0.98 -6.10 -5.04
C LEU A 29 -0.86 -7.50 -4.45
N VAL A 30 -0.79 -8.52 -5.31
CA VAL A 30 -0.59 -9.92 -4.87
C VAL A 30 0.76 -10.07 -4.19
N GLU A 31 1.81 -9.44 -4.74
CA GLU A 31 3.14 -9.42 -4.15
C GLU A 31 3.11 -8.77 -2.75
N GLU A 32 2.65 -7.52 -2.64
CA GLU A 32 2.65 -6.80 -1.35
C GLU A 32 1.71 -7.46 -0.31
N ALA A 33 0.59 -8.05 -0.74
CA ALA A 33 -0.30 -8.79 0.15
C ALA A 33 0.36 -10.09 0.66
N GLY A 34 1.14 -10.77 -0.19
CA GLY A 34 1.92 -11.93 0.21
C GLY A 34 3.02 -11.58 1.21
N GLU A 35 3.70 -10.44 1.02
CA GLU A 35 4.71 -9.94 1.97
C GLU A 35 4.09 -9.63 3.34
N LEU A 36 2.92 -8.99 3.37
CA LEU A 36 2.20 -8.72 4.62
C LEU A 36 1.80 -10.02 5.34
N GLU A 37 1.24 -10.99 4.62
CA GLU A 37 0.86 -12.27 5.22
C GLU A 37 2.09 -13.01 5.79
N ASN A 38 3.19 -13.03 5.05
CA ASN A 38 4.45 -13.64 5.51
C ASN A 38 5.00 -12.95 6.77
N ALA A 39 5.05 -11.62 6.79
CA ALA A 39 5.51 -10.85 7.94
C ALA A 39 4.68 -11.15 9.21
N ARG A 40 3.36 -11.32 9.04
CA ARG A 40 2.45 -11.70 10.12
C ARG A 40 2.66 -13.14 10.60
N ILE A 41 2.87 -14.09 9.69
CA ILE A 41 3.17 -15.49 10.01
C ILE A 41 4.47 -15.60 10.81
N ILE A 42 5.50 -14.86 10.40
CA ILE A 42 6.80 -14.79 11.09
C ILE A 42 6.67 -14.05 12.43
N GLY A 43 5.69 -13.16 12.56
CA GLY A 43 5.47 -12.34 13.74
C GLY A 43 6.50 -11.22 13.89
N ASN A 44 7.10 -10.77 12.78
CA ASN A 44 8.06 -9.66 12.80
C ASN A 44 7.31 -8.32 12.70
N PRO A 45 7.30 -7.48 13.77
CA PRO A 45 6.57 -6.23 13.76
C PRO A 45 7.13 -5.23 12.74
N ILE A 46 8.44 -5.22 12.49
CA ILE A 46 9.09 -4.27 11.58
C ILE A 46 8.75 -4.60 10.13
N GLU A 47 8.84 -5.87 9.75
CA GLU A 47 8.40 -6.33 8.43
C GLU A 47 6.89 -6.11 8.23
N THR A 48 6.10 -6.23 9.30
CA THR A 48 4.66 -5.93 9.25
C THR A 48 4.43 -4.45 8.95
N LEU A 49 5.18 -3.54 9.59
CA LEU A 49 5.09 -2.10 9.30
C LEU A 49 5.50 -1.78 7.86
N ASP A 50 6.58 -2.40 7.38
CA ASP A 50 7.09 -2.22 6.01
C ASP A 50 6.04 -2.64 4.99
N ALA A 51 5.53 -3.87 5.10
CA ALA A 51 4.53 -4.43 4.19
C ALA A 51 3.20 -3.65 4.23
N VAL A 52 2.79 -3.12 5.39
CA VAL A 52 1.61 -2.23 5.48
C VAL A 52 1.84 -0.93 4.70
N GLY A 53 3.02 -0.35 4.81
CA GLY A 53 3.36 0.88 4.10
C GLY A 53 3.51 0.67 2.60
N ASP A 54 4.12 -0.43 2.16
CA ASP A 54 4.32 -0.75 0.74
C ASP A 54 3.02 -1.12 0.02
N ILE A 55 2.15 -1.95 0.62
CA ILE A 55 0.84 -2.24 0.03
C ILE A 55 0.00 -0.96 -0.12
N THR A 56 0.09 -0.04 0.85
CA THR A 56 -0.55 1.28 0.79
C THR A 56 0.02 2.12 -0.36
N PHE A 57 1.34 2.13 -0.51
CA PHE A 57 2.02 2.90 -1.53
C PHE A 57 1.61 2.45 -2.94
N VAL A 58 1.65 1.14 -3.19
CA VAL A 58 1.23 0.52 -4.47
C VAL A 58 -0.20 0.89 -4.81
N ALA A 59 -1.06 0.75 -3.83
CA ALA A 59 -2.46 1.08 -3.91
C ALA A 59 -2.81 2.51 -4.30
N ILE A 60 -2.17 3.49 -3.66
CA ILE A 60 -2.33 4.91 -4.00
C ILE A 60 -1.88 5.12 -5.46
N GLY A 61 -0.77 4.49 -5.87
CA GLY A 61 -0.31 4.51 -7.26
C GLY A 61 -1.34 3.96 -8.25
N ILE A 62 -2.04 2.87 -7.89
CA ILE A 62 -3.09 2.29 -8.74
C ILE A 62 -4.31 3.21 -8.81
N LEU A 63 -4.79 3.77 -7.69
CA LEU A 63 -5.87 4.75 -7.68
C LEU A 63 -5.53 5.97 -8.54
N TRP A 64 -4.29 6.45 -8.48
CA TRP A 64 -3.83 7.51 -9.35
C TRP A 64 -3.87 7.10 -10.83
N LYS A 65 -3.37 5.92 -11.21
CA LYS A 65 -3.45 5.41 -12.61
C LYS A 65 -4.88 5.32 -13.14
N LEU A 66 -5.88 5.19 -12.25
CA LEU A 66 -7.30 5.12 -12.57
C LEU A 66 -8.01 6.49 -12.67
N GLY A 67 -7.27 7.58 -12.52
CA GLY A 67 -7.81 8.93 -12.73
C GLY A 67 -8.18 9.69 -11.45
N TYR A 68 -8.02 9.11 -10.27
CA TYR A 68 -8.37 9.78 -9.02
C TYR A 68 -7.35 10.86 -8.61
N SER A 69 -7.83 11.94 -7.99
CA SER A 69 -6.98 13.02 -7.47
C SER A 69 -6.41 12.68 -6.08
N PRO A 70 -5.29 13.30 -5.68
CA PRO A 70 -4.74 13.12 -4.33
C PRO A 70 -5.77 13.38 -3.21
N GLU A 71 -6.56 14.44 -3.34
CA GLU A 71 -7.56 14.86 -2.34
C GLU A 71 -8.70 13.84 -2.24
N TYR A 72 -9.14 13.30 -3.39
CA TYR A 72 -10.16 12.26 -3.39
C TYR A 72 -9.64 10.99 -2.71
N ILE A 73 -8.41 10.58 -3.03
CA ILE A 73 -7.77 9.41 -2.42
C ILE A 73 -7.66 9.62 -0.91
N GLU A 74 -7.09 10.73 -0.46
CA GLU A 74 -6.97 11.09 0.96
C GLU A 74 -8.33 11.06 1.69
N SER A 75 -9.38 11.62 1.08
CA SER A 75 -10.74 11.60 1.66
C SER A 75 -11.30 10.18 1.84
N LEU A 76 -10.93 9.23 0.95
CA LEU A 76 -11.32 7.83 1.11
C LEU A 76 -10.67 7.22 2.35
N PHE A 77 -9.38 7.49 2.58
CA PHE A 77 -8.66 7.00 3.77
C PHE A 77 -9.25 7.57 5.06
N GLU A 78 -9.46 8.89 5.14
CA GLU A 78 -10.03 9.54 6.32
C GLU A 78 -11.42 9.00 6.69
N LYS A 79 -12.28 8.81 5.67
CA LYS A 79 -13.63 8.27 5.86
C LYS A 79 -13.62 6.83 6.37
N HIS A 80 -12.59 6.04 6.04
CA HIS A 80 -12.47 4.66 6.52
C HIS A 80 -11.86 4.59 7.92
N ILE A 81 -10.78 5.35 8.18
CA ILE A 81 -10.14 5.48 9.51
C ILE A 81 -11.19 5.91 10.56
N SER A 82 -12.03 6.89 10.24
CA SER A 82 -13.07 7.38 11.16
C SER A 82 -14.18 6.38 11.45
N LYS A 83 -14.49 5.45 10.52
CA LYS A 83 -15.56 4.46 10.65
C LYS A 83 -15.15 3.20 11.42
N HIS A 84 -13.88 2.81 11.37
CA HIS A 84 -13.43 1.50 11.88
C HIS A 84 -12.63 1.61 13.19
N LYS A 85 -13.26 2.14 14.25
CA LYS A 85 -12.65 2.19 15.60
C LYS A 85 -12.30 0.80 16.19
N LYS A 86 -12.90 -0.28 15.70
CA LYS A 86 -12.59 -1.68 16.05
C LYS A 86 -12.90 -2.60 14.86
N PRO A 87 -11.94 -2.85 13.96
CA PRO A 87 -12.14 -3.79 12.86
C PRO A 87 -12.13 -5.25 13.37
N ASN A 88 -12.80 -6.16 12.64
CA ASN A 88 -13.05 -7.57 13.00
C ASN A 88 -12.34 -8.51 12.00
N VAL A 89 -11.35 -9.24 12.51
CA VAL A 89 -10.30 -9.98 11.77
C VAL A 89 -10.86 -11.11 10.89
N ASP A 90 -12.03 -11.68 11.23
CA ASP A 90 -12.63 -12.79 10.48
C ASP A 90 -13.08 -12.41 9.05
N ILE A 91 -13.20 -11.11 8.75
CA ILE A 91 -13.60 -10.61 7.43
C ILE A 91 -12.42 -10.63 6.43
N PHE A 92 -11.18 -10.64 6.93
CA PHE A 92 -9.96 -10.56 6.11
C PHE A 92 -9.78 -11.78 5.20
N GLN A 93 -9.68 -12.99 5.76
CA GLN A 93 -9.42 -14.21 4.96
C GLN A 93 -10.57 -14.55 4.02
N ALA A 94 -11.82 -14.35 4.46
CA ALA A 94 -13.00 -14.62 3.64
C ALA A 94 -13.14 -13.62 2.47
N SER A 95 -12.77 -12.35 2.66
CA SER A 95 -12.80 -11.34 1.59
C SER A 95 -11.63 -11.45 0.62
N LEU A 96 -10.44 -11.83 1.11
CA LEU A 96 -9.29 -12.14 0.26
C LEU A 96 -9.65 -13.30 -0.67
N LEU A 97 -10.13 -14.43 -0.12
CA LEU A 97 -10.52 -15.59 -0.93
C LEU A 97 -11.68 -15.30 -1.88
N SER A 98 -12.75 -14.61 -1.46
CA SER A 98 -13.86 -14.28 -2.36
C SER A 98 -13.41 -13.34 -3.49
N SER A 99 -12.42 -12.49 -3.22
CA SER A 99 -11.82 -11.63 -4.23
C SER A 99 -10.98 -12.39 -5.28
N TYR A 100 -10.49 -13.58 -4.97
CA TYR A 100 -9.81 -14.47 -5.92
C TYR A 100 -10.78 -15.37 -6.72
N VAL A 101 -11.99 -15.62 -6.21
CA VAL A 101 -12.96 -16.57 -6.81
C VAL A 101 -13.81 -15.95 -7.94
N ASP A 102 -14.01 -14.63 -7.98
CA ASP A 102 -14.91 -13.97 -8.96
C ASP A 102 -14.28 -13.63 -10.34
N ILE A 103 -13.08 -14.12 -10.65
CA ILE A 103 -12.38 -13.73 -11.91
C ILE A 103 -12.83 -14.57 -13.12
N ALA A 104 -13.53 -15.68 -12.89
CA ALA A 104 -13.80 -16.67 -13.93
C ALA A 104 -14.93 -16.32 -14.92
N ASP A 105 -15.74 -15.27 -14.72
CA ASP A 105 -17.03 -15.19 -15.46
C ASP A 105 -17.55 -13.80 -15.86
N TYR A 106 -16.70 -12.78 -16.10
CA TYR A 106 -17.19 -11.44 -16.48
C TYR A 106 -16.57 -10.85 -17.76
N SER A 107 -17.34 -10.01 -18.44
CA SER A 107 -16.92 -9.34 -19.67
C SER A 107 -16.06 -8.11 -19.38
N LYS A 108 -15.17 -7.76 -20.31
CA LYS A 108 -13.98 -6.90 -20.17
C LYS A 108 -14.13 -5.51 -19.50
N LEU A 109 -15.34 -4.98 -19.28
CA LEU A 109 -15.56 -3.61 -18.76
C LEU A 109 -15.84 -3.54 -17.25
N ASP A 110 -16.30 -4.64 -16.62
CA ASP A 110 -16.63 -4.67 -15.19
C ASP A 110 -15.43 -4.98 -14.28
N TYR A 111 -14.31 -5.44 -14.87
CA TYR A 111 -13.11 -5.81 -14.12
C TYR A 111 -12.48 -4.62 -13.41
N GLU A 112 -12.30 -3.47 -14.07
CA GLU A 112 -11.64 -2.30 -13.49
C GLU A 112 -12.33 -1.81 -12.21
N ILE A 113 -13.67 -1.87 -12.18
CA ILE A 113 -14.50 -1.47 -11.05
C ILE A 113 -14.41 -2.49 -9.90
N ILE A 114 -14.38 -3.79 -10.23
CA ILE A 114 -14.22 -4.88 -9.25
C ILE A 114 -12.83 -4.82 -8.61
N ILE A 115 -11.79 -4.58 -9.41
CA ILE A 115 -10.40 -4.41 -8.97
C ILE A 115 -10.28 -3.16 -8.12
N LEU A 116 -10.84 -2.03 -8.56
CA LEU A 116 -10.89 -0.79 -7.78
C LEU A 116 -11.47 -0.97 -6.39
N ARG A 117 -12.59 -1.70 -6.31
CA ARG A 117 -13.25 -2.00 -5.04
C ARG A 117 -12.41 -2.94 -4.18
N LYS A 118 -11.81 -3.98 -4.77
CA LYS A 118 -10.92 -4.91 -4.06
C LYS A 118 -9.67 -4.23 -3.53
N ILE A 119 -9.03 -3.41 -4.36
CA ILE A 119 -7.87 -2.57 -4.02
C ILE A 119 -8.22 -1.67 -2.85
N ALA A 120 -9.22 -0.80 -3.03
CA ALA A 120 -9.66 0.14 -2.00
C ALA A 120 -10.00 -0.54 -0.67
N HIS A 121 -10.62 -1.73 -0.72
CA HIS A 121 -11.03 -2.49 0.46
C HIS A 121 -9.85 -3.19 1.14
N LEU A 122 -8.96 -3.83 0.36
CA LEU A 122 -7.77 -4.51 0.87
C LEU A 122 -6.82 -3.55 1.55
N ILE A 123 -6.55 -2.40 0.93
CA ILE A 123 -5.75 -1.33 1.56
C ILE A 123 -6.37 -0.90 2.88
N CYS A 124 -7.67 -0.62 2.88
CA CYS A 124 -8.35 -0.13 4.08
C CYS A 124 -8.36 -1.16 5.22
N ILE A 125 -8.33 -2.47 4.93
CA ILE A 125 -8.27 -3.52 5.95
C ILE A 125 -6.83 -3.76 6.41
N SER A 126 -5.88 -3.92 5.49
CA SER A 126 -4.46 -4.12 5.79
C SER A 126 -3.87 -3.01 6.66
N CYS A 127 -4.29 -1.77 6.42
CA CYS A 127 -3.75 -0.58 7.12
C CYS A 127 -4.29 -0.38 8.53
N VAL A 128 -5.51 -0.85 8.82
CA VAL A 128 -6.22 -0.57 10.07
C VAL A 128 -6.12 -1.76 11.02
N GLU A 129 -6.12 -2.99 10.51
CA GLU A 129 -6.06 -4.20 11.35
C GLU A 129 -4.64 -4.56 11.78
N ALA A 130 -3.67 -4.62 10.86
CA ALA A 130 -2.30 -5.03 11.19
C ALA A 130 -1.60 -4.04 12.13
N LEU A 131 -1.84 -2.72 11.99
CA LEU A 131 -1.29 -1.73 12.90
C LEU A 131 -1.97 -1.70 14.26
N LYS A 132 -3.23 -2.13 14.34
CA LYS A 132 -3.95 -2.18 15.62
C LYS A 132 -3.36 -3.24 16.54
N ASP A 133 -3.00 -4.41 16.01
CA ASP A 133 -2.36 -5.48 16.79
C ASP A 133 -0.97 -5.05 17.32
N LEU A 134 -0.35 -4.07 16.66
CA LEU A 134 0.93 -3.48 17.07
C LEU A 134 0.78 -2.23 17.94
N ASP A 135 -0.42 -1.76 18.26
CA ASP A 135 -0.70 -0.42 18.85
C ASP A 135 -0.11 0.75 18.03
N MET A 136 0.11 0.56 16.73
CA MET A 136 0.74 1.52 15.82
C MET A 136 -0.27 2.28 14.97
N PHE A 137 -1.58 2.10 15.19
CA PHE A 137 -2.65 2.67 14.36
C PHE A 137 -2.53 4.20 14.17
N SER A 138 -2.26 4.94 15.25
CA SER A 138 -2.10 6.40 15.22
C SER A 138 -0.86 6.86 14.44
N TYR A 139 0.06 5.95 14.11
CA TYR A 139 1.31 6.22 13.40
C TYR A 139 1.26 5.79 11.93
N TYR A 140 0.10 5.40 11.42
CA TYR A 140 -0.07 4.96 10.03
C TYR A 140 0.52 5.93 9.00
N LEU A 141 0.19 7.23 9.10
CA LEU A 141 0.72 8.24 8.17
C LEU A 141 2.23 8.48 8.35
N VAL A 142 2.79 8.14 9.52
CA VAL A 142 4.24 8.19 9.77
C VAL A 142 4.93 7.02 9.09
N VAL A 143 4.36 5.81 9.19
CA VAL A 143 4.84 4.61 8.47
C VAL A 143 4.87 4.87 6.97
N LEU A 144 3.75 5.34 6.39
CA LEU A 144 3.69 5.65 4.96
C LEU A 144 4.70 6.74 4.55
N ARG A 145 4.97 7.70 5.44
CA ARG A 145 5.98 8.73 5.19
C ARG A 145 7.39 8.14 5.13
N ILE A 146 7.73 7.22 6.03
CA ILE A 146 9.02 6.51 6.02
C ILE A 146 9.19 5.71 4.71
N ILE A 147 8.12 5.05 4.24
CA ILE A 147 8.13 4.38 2.93
C ILE A 147 8.36 5.36 1.79
N CYS A 148 7.73 6.54 1.82
CA CYS A 148 7.98 7.59 0.83
C CYS A 148 9.45 8.05 0.89
N ASP A 149 10.02 8.23 2.09
CA ASP A 149 11.40 8.66 2.28
C ASP A 149 12.38 7.62 1.69
N SER A 150 12.16 6.33 1.93
CA SER A 150 12.89 5.22 1.29
C SER A 150 12.75 5.27 -0.24
N ASN A 151 11.52 5.41 -0.76
CA ASN A 151 11.25 5.44 -2.19
C ASN A 151 11.87 6.65 -2.90
N ASP A 152 12.00 7.79 -2.22
CA ASP A 152 12.65 9.00 -2.75
C ASP A 152 14.17 8.82 -2.94
N THR A 153 14.79 7.85 -2.26
CA THR A 153 16.21 7.49 -2.48
C THR A 153 16.43 6.54 -3.66
N LYS A 154 15.38 5.92 -4.19
CA LYS A 154 15.49 4.99 -5.33
C LYS A 154 15.82 5.76 -6.61
N ALA A 155 16.68 5.16 -7.43
CA ALA A 155 16.96 5.66 -8.77
C ALA A 155 15.66 5.84 -9.59
N ILE A 156 15.51 6.99 -10.25
CA ILE A 156 14.34 7.30 -11.08
C ILE A 156 14.63 6.85 -12.50
N GLU A 157 13.86 5.88 -12.96
CA GLU A 157 13.85 5.43 -14.35
C GLU A 157 12.41 5.35 -14.83
N LYS A 158 12.13 5.94 -15.99
CA LYS A 158 10.80 5.89 -16.58
C LYS A 158 10.63 4.56 -17.29
N VAL A 159 9.57 3.83 -16.95
CA VAL A 159 9.29 2.50 -17.48
C VAL A 159 7.94 2.48 -18.20
N LEU A 160 7.73 1.44 -19.01
CA LEU A 160 6.44 1.24 -19.66
C LEU A 160 5.33 1.02 -18.62
N PRO A 161 4.07 1.43 -18.91
CA PRO A 161 2.97 1.38 -17.94
C PRO A 161 2.63 -0.01 -17.37
N ASP A 162 3.07 -1.06 -18.05
CA ASP A 162 2.87 -2.48 -17.76
C ASP A 162 4.10 -3.18 -17.15
N ILE A 163 5.20 -2.45 -16.93
CA ILE A 163 6.45 -2.96 -16.36
C ILE A 163 6.67 -2.40 -14.94
N LYS A 164 7.05 -3.24 -13.98
CA LYS A 164 7.38 -2.80 -12.61
C LYS A 164 8.68 -1.95 -12.59
N ALA A 165 8.60 -0.73 -12.06
CA ALA A 165 9.71 0.24 -12.01
C ALA A 165 10.79 -0.02 -10.93
N ASN A 166 10.81 -1.20 -10.30
CA ASN A 166 11.60 -1.49 -9.08
C ASN A 166 12.76 -2.47 -9.30
N ILE A 167 13.21 -2.71 -10.54
CA ILE A 167 14.37 -3.58 -10.80
C ILE A 167 15.68 -2.93 -10.36
N ASN A 168 15.81 -1.60 -10.45
CA ASN A 168 17.03 -0.87 -10.09
C ASN A 168 16.80 0.07 -8.90
N LYS A 169 17.26 -0.32 -7.71
CA LYS A 169 17.19 0.53 -6.51
C LYS A 169 18.21 1.67 -6.54
N GLY A 170 19.33 1.50 -7.25
CA GLY A 170 20.44 2.45 -7.31
C GLY A 170 21.40 2.35 -6.12
N ALA A 171 22.58 2.95 -6.25
CA ALA A 171 23.67 2.86 -5.26
C ALA A 171 23.39 3.62 -3.95
N ASN A 172 22.49 4.61 -3.98
CA ASN A 172 22.18 5.47 -2.84
C ASN A 172 20.85 5.09 -2.15
N TYR A 173 20.30 3.91 -2.46
CA TYR A 173 19.05 3.45 -1.86
C TYR A 173 19.19 3.27 -0.35
N LYS A 174 18.28 3.89 0.41
CA LYS A 174 18.10 3.68 1.84
C LYS A 174 16.82 2.88 2.06
N ALA A 175 16.95 1.69 2.64
CA ALA A 175 15.80 0.90 3.06
C ALA A 175 15.05 1.58 4.23
N PRO A 176 13.74 1.36 4.37
CA PRO A 176 12.95 1.99 5.43
C PRO A 176 13.17 1.34 6.81
N THR A 177 13.81 0.18 6.87
CA THR A 177 13.92 -0.69 8.05
C THR A 177 14.40 0.04 9.31
N GLU A 178 15.52 0.75 9.25
CA GLU A 178 16.09 1.45 10.42
C GLU A 178 15.16 2.55 10.96
N ASP A 179 14.47 3.26 10.07
CA ASP A 179 13.55 4.34 10.44
C ASP A 179 12.24 3.76 11.02
N LEU A 180 11.77 2.62 10.49
CA LEU A 180 10.62 1.87 11.04
C LEU A 180 10.93 1.25 12.41
N GLU A 181 12.13 0.69 12.59
CA GLU A 181 12.61 0.20 13.89
C GLU A 181 12.62 1.32 14.93
N SER A 182 13.21 2.46 14.56
CA SER A 182 13.28 3.64 15.44
C SER A 182 11.88 4.11 15.85
N LEU A 183 10.95 4.19 14.90
CA LEU A 183 9.55 4.53 15.18
C LEU A 183 8.91 3.51 16.13
N PHE A 184 9.05 2.21 15.85
CA PHE A 184 8.44 1.15 16.64
C PHE A 184 8.95 1.17 18.10
N TYR A 185 10.27 1.23 18.30
CA TYR A 185 10.85 1.25 19.64
C TYR A 185 10.50 2.53 20.40
N GLN A 186 10.47 3.69 19.73
CA GLN A 186 10.04 4.94 20.36
C GLN A 186 8.59 4.82 20.88
N VAL A 187 7.68 4.30 20.06
CA VAL A 187 6.26 4.16 20.45
C VAL A 187 6.07 3.14 21.56
N LYS A 188 6.87 2.08 21.59
CA LYS A 188 6.82 1.05 22.63
C LYS A 188 7.57 1.43 23.91
N GLY A 189 8.22 2.59 23.96
CA GLY A 189 9.04 3.00 25.12
C GLY A 189 10.26 2.12 25.32
N LEU A 190 10.84 1.62 24.22
CA LEU A 190 11.99 0.72 24.16
C LEU A 190 13.24 1.40 23.57
N ALA A 191 13.14 2.69 23.22
CA ALA A 191 14.21 3.52 22.65
C ALA A 191 15.09 4.16 23.73
#